data_AF-A0A3A8W8L6-F1
#
_entry.id   AF-A0A3A8W8L6-F1
#
_cell.length_a   1.000
_cell.length_b   1.000
_cell.length_c   1.000
_cell.angle_alpha   90.00
_cell.angle_beta   90.00
_cell.angle_gamma   90.00
#
_symmetry.space_group_name_H-M   'P 1'
#
loop_
_entity.id
_entity.type
_entity.pdbx_description
1 polymer ?
#
loop_
_entity_poly.entity_id
_entity_poly.type
_entity_poly.pdbx_seq_one_letter_code
_entity_poly.pdbx_strand_id
1 'polypeptide(L)'
;MKIIFIILLLFVIVMGRIFSNSGLDNKYIRFGRGVVVIALVLCICFWGEGMVYNGSVHISEQKMKVKFLKADREFNDRMKLKQDRKLDIKAKCSQGRILLTIYQKQKEVTYDISDWNKVLELEEFEEGYVNLHLKNEQARNVDVEITCE
;
A
#
# COMPACT_ATOMS: atom_id res chain seq x y z
N MET A 1 6.08 13.51 2.95
CA MET A 1 4.61 13.66 3.00
C MET A 1 4.04 13.81 4.42
N LYS A 2 4.44 13.02 5.42
CA LYS A 2 3.88 13.10 6.80
C LYS A 2 4.05 14.48 7.49
N ILE A 3 5.16 15.19 7.25
CA ILE A 3 5.44 16.50 7.87
C ILE A 3 4.52 17.62 7.35
N ILE A 4 4.24 17.65 6.04
CA ILE A 4 3.34 18.64 5.42
C ILE A 4 1.92 18.50 5.99
N PHE A 5 1.48 17.27 6.24
CA PHE A 5 0.18 16.97 6.84
C PHE A 5 0.08 17.47 8.28
N ILE A 6 1.12 17.24 9.10
CA ILE A 6 1.17 17.76 10.48
C ILE A 6 1.11 19.29 10.49
N ILE A 7 1.80 19.95 9.56
CA ILE A 7 1.79 21.41 9.42
C ILE A 7 0.40 21.93 9.03
N LEU A 8 -0.28 21.29 8.08
CA LEU A 8 -1.65 21.63 7.68
C LEU A 8 -2.66 21.43 8.83
N LEU A 9 -2.52 20.35 9.59
CA LEU A 9 -3.42 20.02 10.69
C LEU A 9 -3.23 21.01 11.86
N LEU A 10 -1.98 21.37 12.17
CA LEU A 10 -1.67 22.44 13.12
C LEU A 10 -2.24 23.80 12.67
N PHE A 11 -2.13 24.13 11.38
CA PHE A 11 -2.70 25.36 10.83
C PHE A 11 -4.23 25.41 11.00
N VAL A 12 -4.93 24.31 10.70
CA VAL A 12 -6.39 24.21 10.88
C VAL A 12 -6.79 24.37 12.35
N ILE A 13 -6.06 23.74 13.29
CA ILE A 13 -6.34 23.85 14.73
C ILE A 13 -6.11 25.28 15.23
N VAL A 14 -5.00 25.91 14.83
CA VAL A 14 -4.66 27.29 15.23
C VAL A 14 -5.68 28.27 14.68
N MET A 15 -6.02 28.18 13.40
CA MET A 15 -7.04 29.04 12.79
C MET A 15 -8.41 28.82 13.42
N GLY A 16 -8.80 27.56 13.67
CA GLY A 16 -10.05 27.23 14.36
C GLY A 16 -10.17 27.85 15.74
N ARG A 17 -9.08 27.85 16.54
CA ARG A 17 -9.04 28.54 17.84
C ARG A 17 -9.14 30.06 17.70
N ILE A 18 -8.43 30.66 16.74
CA ILE A 18 -8.46 32.10 16.51
C ILE A 18 -9.89 32.54 16.12
N PHE A 19 -10.57 31.80 15.25
CA PHE A 19 -11.95 32.10 14.85
C PHE A 19 -12.98 31.84 15.95
N SER A 20 -12.72 30.93 16.89
CA SER A 20 -13.63 30.67 18.01
C SER A 20 -13.51 31.69 19.15
N ASN A 21 -12.34 32.32 19.32
CA ASN A 21 -12.08 33.30 20.39
C ASN A 21 -12.21 34.76 19.93
N SER A 22 -12.30 35.00 18.64
CA SER A 22 -12.56 36.33 18.11
C SER A 22 -14.07 36.50 17.98
N GLY A 23 -14.63 37.56 18.57
CA GLY A 23 -16.01 37.98 18.35
C GLY A 23 -16.23 38.52 16.93
N LEU A 24 -15.68 37.84 15.93
CA LEU A 24 -15.75 38.22 14.53
C LEU A 24 -17.13 37.89 13.99
N ASP A 25 -17.69 38.87 13.30
CA ASP A 25 -19.01 38.82 12.68
C ASP A 25 -19.25 37.54 11.87
N ASN A 26 -20.51 37.09 11.87
CA ASN A 26 -20.99 35.80 11.35
C ASN A 26 -20.49 35.45 9.92
N LYS A 27 -20.10 36.47 9.13
CA LYS A 27 -19.52 36.33 7.79
C LYS A 27 -18.13 35.68 7.78
N TYR A 28 -17.26 35.99 8.75
CA TYR A 28 -15.91 35.42 8.84
C TYR A 28 -15.92 33.97 9.37
N ILE A 29 -16.86 33.65 10.26
CA ILE A 29 -17.10 32.28 10.74
C ILE A 29 -17.56 31.37 9.59
N ARG A 30 -18.41 31.87 8.68
CA ARG A 30 -18.82 31.14 7.45
C ARG A 30 -17.63 30.89 6.52
N PHE A 31 -16.76 31.88 6.33
CA PHE A 31 -15.54 31.71 5.54
C PHE A 31 -14.57 30.70 6.17
N GLY A 32 -14.34 30.77 7.48
CA GLY A 32 -13.50 29.82 8.21
C GLY A 32 -14.03 28.38 8.09
N ARG A 33 -15.34 28.18 8.20
CA ARG A 33 -15.99 26.88 7.95
C ARG A 33 -15.76 26.38 6.52
N GLY A 34 -15.86 27.26 5.51
CA GLY A 34 -15.61 26.91 4.12
C GLY A 34 -14.17 26.44 3.87
N VAL A 35 -13.19 27.13 4.46
CA VAL A 35 -11.77 26.75 4.37
C VAL A 35 -11.50 25.41 5.06
N VAL A 36 -12.12 25.14 6.21
CA VAL A 36 -12.01 23.85 6.91
C VAL A 36 -12.61 22.71 6.08
N VAL A 37 -13.76 22.92 5.43
CA VAL A 37 -14.37 21.93 4.54
C VAL A 37 -13.47 21.65 3.34
N ILE A 38 -12.91 22.67 2.70
CA ILE A 38 -11.98 22.50 1.58
C ILE A 38 -10.71 21.76 2.03
N ALA A 39 -10.16 22.09 3.19
CA ALA A 39 -9.01 21.37 3.76
C ALA A 39 -9.34 19.90 4.06
N LEU A 40 -10.54 19.60 4.56
CA LEU A 40 -11.04 18.24 4.78
C LEU A 40 -11.19 17.46 3.47
N VAL A 41 -11.76 18.09 2.43
CA VAL A 41 -11.88 17.49 1.09
C VAL A 41 -10.51 17.20 0.51
N LEU A 42 -9.56 18.14 0.60
CA LEU A 42 -8.18 17.92 0.17
C LEU A 42 -7.53 16.79 1.00
N CYS A 43 -7.73 16.73 2.32
CA CYS A 43 -7.23 15.63 3.15
C CYS A 43 -7.79 14.28 2.70
N ILE A 44 -9.08 14.19 2.34
CA ILE A 44 -9.72 12.96 1.84
C ILE A 44 -9.17 12.59 0.45
N CYS A 45 -9.02 13.57 -0.45
CA CYS A 45 -8.48 13.35 -1.80
C CYS A 45 -7.00 12.92 -1.77
N PHE A 46 -6.19 13.45 -0.83
CA PHE A 46 -4.78 13.10 -0.68
C PHE A 46 -4.52 11.91 0.26
N TRP A 47 -5.50 11.49 1.08
CA TRP A 47 -5.45 10.23 1.85
C TRP A 47 -5.46 8.99 0.95
N GLY A 48 -5.91 9.12 -0.31
CA GLY A 48 -5.90 8.05 -1.31
C GLY A 48 -4.53 7.59 -1.78
N GLU A 49 -3.43 8.18 -1.29
CA GLU A 49 -2.08 7.72 -1.61
C GLU A 49 -1.58 6.55 -0.74
N GLY A 50 -2.37 6.06 0.22
CA GLY A 50 -1.99 4.93 1.09
C GLY A 50 -2.85 3.67 0.98
N MET A 51 -4.08 3.77 0.49
CA MET A 51 -4.95 2.61 0.28
C MET A 51 -5.51 2.64 -1.13
N VAL A 52 -5.01 1.71 -1.95
CA VAL A 52 -5.82 0.91 -2.88
C VAL A 52 -7.06 1.63 -3.43
N TYR A 53 -6.87 2.58 -4.34
CA TYR A 53 -7.96 2.98 -5.24
C TYR A 53 -8.04 1.89 -6.33
N ASN A 54 -9.06 1.03 -6.24
CA ASN A 54 -9.38 -0.07 -7.16
C ASN A 54 -8.47 -1.32 -7.21
N GLY A 55 -7.61 -1.55 -6.22
CA GLY A 55 -7.01 -2.89 -6.04
C GLY A 55 -7.89 -3.78 -5.18
N SER A 56 -8.01 -5.06 -5.54
CA SER A 56 -8.58 -6.06 -4.63
C SER A 56 -7.41 -6.74 -3.93
N VAL A 57 -7.33 -6.61 -2.62
CA VAL A 57 -6.39 -7.38 -1.80
C VAL A 57 -7.16 -8.51 -1.15
N HIS A 58 -6.90 -9.75 -1.56
CA HIS A 58 -7.44 -10.93 -0.91
C HIS A 58 -6.28 -11.71 -0.31
N ILE A 59 -6.29 -11.84 1.01
CA ILE A 59 -5.22 -12.45 1.78
C ILE A 59 -5.83 -13.53 2.66
N SER A 60 -5.30 -14.73 2.53
CA SER A 60 -5.41 -15.79 3.51
C SER A 60 -4.01 -16.31 3.83
N GLU A 61 -3.87 -17.14 4.86
CA GLU A 61 -2.58 -17.75 5.23
C GLU A 61 -1.88 -18.50 4.08
N GLN A 62 -2.61 -18.87 3.03
CA GLN A 62 -2.15 -19.68 1.89
C GLN A 62 -2.32 -18.99 0.54
N LYS A 63 -2.94 -17.80 0.48
CA LYS A 63 -3.24 -17.11 -0.77
C LYS A 63 -3.07 -15.60 -0.62
N MET A 64 -2.27 -15.02 -1.50
CA MET A 64 -2.08 -13.58 -1.60
C MET A 64 -2.48 -13.13 -3.00
N LYS A 65 -3.42 -12.18 -3.10
CA LYS A 65 -3.78 -11.54 -4.37
C LYS A 65 -3.66 -10.04 -4.23
N VAL A 66 -2.86 -9.43 -5.09
CA VAL A 66 -2.53 -8.00 -5.09
C VAL A 66 -2.75 -7.42 -6.47
N LYS A 67 -3.47 -6.30 -6.55
CA LYS A 67 -3.64 -5.54 -7.79
C LYS A 67 -3.25 -4.09 -7.58
N PHE A 68 -2.35 -3.59 -8.43
CA PHE A 68 -1.97 -2.18 -8.45
C PHE A 68 -2.20 -1.54 -9.80
N LEU A 69 -2.96 -0.44 -9.83
CA LEU A 69 -3.14 0.36 -11.06
C LEU A 69 -1.99 1.35 -11.28
N LYS A 70 -1.34 1.80 -10.20
CA LYS A 70 -0.28 2.81 -10.23
C LYS A 70 1.10 2.19 -9.96
N ALA A 71 2.14 2.84 -10.48
CA ALA A 71 3.54 2.53 -10.22
C ALA A 71 3.95 2.83 -8.77
N ASP A 72 5.11 2.28 -8.39
CA ASP A 72 5.86 2.59 -7.16
C ASP A 72 5.05 2.34 -5.89
N ARG A 73 4.45 1.16 -5.83
CA ARG A 73 3.71 0.60 -4.70
C ARG A 73 4.43 -0.60 -4.13
N GLU A 74 4.14 -0.83 -2.87
CA GLU A 74 4.71 -1.93 -2.11
C GLU A 74 3.61 -2.59 -1.29
N PHE A 75 3.73 -3.90 -1.14
CA PHE A 75 2.85 -4.71 -0.32
C PHE A 75 3.68 -5.71 0.47
N ASN A 76 3.36 -5.86 1.75
CA ASN A 76 4.06 -6.75 2.66
C ASN A 76 3.07 -7.65 3.35
N ASP A 77 3.36 -8.95 3.37
CA ASP A 77 2.51 -9.92 4.04
C ASP A 77 3.27 -11.18 4.46
N ARG A 78 2.60 -12.03 5.22
CA ARG A 78 3.12 -13.33 5.67
C ARG A 78 2.30 -14.46 5.09
N MET A 79 2.98 -15.49 4.61
CA MET A 79 2.38 -16.70 4.09
C MET A 79 2.95 -17.92 4.83
N LYS A 80 2.11 -18.91 5.10
CA LYS A 80 2.55 -20.17 5.70
C LYS A 80 2.98 -21.14 4.59
N LEU A 81 4.27 -21.38 4.51
CA LEU A 81 4.90 -22.34 3.60
C LEU A 81 4.66 -23.77 4.11
N LYS A 82 4.13 -24.63 3.24
CA LYS A 82 3.92 -26.07 3.48
C LYS A 82 5.23 -26.86 3.33
N GLN A 83 5.19 -28.16 3.67
CA GLN A 83 6.35 -29.07 3.63
C GLN A 83 6.99 -29.21 2.25
N ASP A 84 6.18 -29.12 1.20
CA ASP A 84 6.62 -29.19 -0.19
C ASP A 84 7.39 -27.94 -0.64
N ARG A 85 7.25 -26.83 0.09
CA ARG A 85 7.98 -25.57 -0.09
C ARG A 85 7.83 -25.00 -1.50
N LYS A 86 6.60 -25.02 -2.01
CA LYS A 86 6.25 -24.50 -3.35
C LYS A 86 5.29 -23.34 -3.26
N LEU A 87 5.47 -22.38 -4.17
CA LEU A 87 4.54 -21.28 -4.40
C LEU A 87 4.15 -21.25 -5.88
N ASP A 88 2.85 -21.35 -6.19
CA ASP A 88 2.34 -21.01 -7.52
C ASP A 88 2.22 -19.48 -7.62
N ILE A 89 2.98 -18.88 -8.54
CA ILE A 89 3.06 -17.43 -8.73
C ILE A 89 2.56 -17.09 -10.13
N LYS A 90 1.50 -16.28 -10.17
CA LYS A 90 0.92 -15.69 -11.37
C LYS A 90 1.02 -14.18 -11.26
N ALA A 91 1.87 -13.57 -12.07
CA ALA A 91 2.17 -12.15 -12.02
C ALA A 91 2.27 -11.59 -13.42
N LYS A 92 1.60 -10.45 -13.64
CA LYS A 92 1.66 -9.71 -14.89
C LYS A 92 1.66 -8.21 -14.62
N CYS A 93 2.42 -7.47 -15.42
CA CYS A 93 2.31 -6.01 -15.52
C CYS A 93 2.33 -5.57 -16.98
N SER A 94 1.74 -4.41 -17.26
CA SER A 94 1.74 -3.85 -18.62
C SER A 94 3.08 -3.22 -19.03
N GLN A 95 3.80 -2.64 -18.08
CA GLN A 95 5.10 -1.98 -18.21
C GLN A 95 5.79 -2.04 -16.85
N GLY A 96 7.11 -1.79 -16.78
CA GLY A 96 7.90 -1.75 -15.54
C GLY A 96 8.32 -3.13 -15.03
N ARG A 97 8.66 -3.22 -13.74
CA ARG A 97 9.10 -4.47 -13.09
C ARG A 97 8.31 -4.77 -11.82
N ILE A 98 8.03 -6.05 -11.57
CA ILE A 98 7.49 -6.53 -10.30
C ILE A 98 8.59 -7.34 -9.61
N LEU A 99 9.00 -6.88 -8.44
CA LEU A 99 9.97 -7.57 -7.59
C LEU A 99 9.23 -8.23 -6.43
N LEU A 100 9.49 -9.52 -6.22
CA LEU A 100 9.04 -10.27 -5.06
C LEU A 100 10.26 -10.68 -4.24
N THR A 101 10.35 -10.13 -3.04
CA THR A 101 11.36 -10.49 -2.05
C THR A 101 10.75 -11.42 -1.02
N ILE A 102 11.34 -12.60 -0.87
CA ILE A 102 10.94 -13.61 0.11
C ILE A 102 12.01 -13.66 1.17
N TYR A 103 11.62 -13.51 2.43
CA TYR A 103 12.58 -13.55 3.54
C TYR A 103 12.07 -14.27 4.78
N GLN A 104 12.98 -15.01 5.41
CA GLN A 104 12.77 -15.80 6.61
C GLN A 104 14.05 -15.82 7.43
N LYS A 105 13.98 -15.39 8.70
CA LYS A 105 15.14 -15.23 9.58
C LYS A 105 16.21 -14.33 8.92
N GLN A 106 17.38 -14.89 8.56
CA GLN A 106 18.49 -14.18 7.91
C GLN A 106 18.57 -14.43 6.40
N LYS A 107 17.68 -15.25 5.84
CA LYS A 107 17.63 -15.55 4.41
C LYS A 107 16.67 -14.60 3.72
N GLU A 108 17.12 -13.99 2.63
CA GLU A 108 16.36 -13.06 1.81
C GLU A 108 16.74 -13.29 0.35
N VAL A 109 15.74 -13.50 -0.51
CA VAL A 109 15.95 -13.69 -1.94
C VAL A 109 14.92 -12.86 -2.70
N THR A 110 15.38 -12.12 -3.70
CA THR A 110 14.53 -11.25 -4.53
C THR A 110 14.44 -11.80 -5.95
N TYR A 111 13.20 -11.89 -6.44
CA TYR A 111 12.85 -12.42 -7.74
C TYR A 111 12.17 -11.34 -8.59
N ASP A 112 12.57 -11.22 -9.86
CA ASP A 112 11.82 -10.44 -10.85
C ASP A 112 10.70 -11.32 -11.41
N ILE A 113 9.46 -11.01 -11.04
CA ILE A 113 8.24 -11.77 -11.35
C ILE A 113 7.35 -11.08 -12.39
N SER A 114 7.89 -10.15 -13.18
CA SER A 114 7.11 -9.24 -14.04
C SER A 114 6.15 -9.92 -15.03
N ASP A 115 6.45 -11.16 -15.45
CA ASP A 115 5.62 -11.98 -16.34
C ASP A 115 5.73 -13.47 -15.96
N TRP A 116 5.43 -13.79 -14.70
CA TRP A 116 5.51 -15.16 -14.19
C TRP A 116 4.16 -15.87 -14.23
N ASN A 117 4.18 -17.12 -14.67
CA ASN A 117 3.12 -18.09 -14.47
C ASN A 117 3.79 -19.46 -14.26
N LYS A 118 4.37 -19.64 -13.08
CA LYS A 118 5.17 -20.82 -12.75
C LYS A 118 5.14 -21.13 -11.26
N VAL A 119 5.52 -22.36 -10.94
CA VAL A 119 5.78 -22.80 -9.58
C VAL A 119 7.22 -22.44 -9.20
N LEU A 120 7.39 -21.74 -8.09
CA LEU A 120 8.68 -21.43 -7.48
C LEU A 120 8.96 -22.43 -6.36
N GLU A 121 10.08 -23.14 -6.46
CA GLU A 121 10.56 -24.04 -5.42
C GLU A 121 11.45 -23.27 -4.44
N LEU A 122 11.14 -23.37 -3.15
CA LEU A 122 11.77 -22.63 -2.06
C LEU A 122 12.58 -23.57 -1.17
N GLU A 123 13.42 -24.41 -1.77
CA GLU A 123 14.21 -25.42 -1.05
C GLU A 123 15.16 -24.81 0.00
N GLU A 124 15.57 -23.56 -0.23
CA GLU A 124 16.41 -22.78 0.66
C GLU A 124 15.68 -22.26 1.91
N PHE A 125 14.35 -22.31 1.95
CA PHE A 125 13.53 -21.89 3.08
C PHE A 125 13.07 -23.08 3.92
N GLU A 126 12.80 -22.82 5.20
CA GLU A 126 12.25 -23.82 6.12
C GLU A 126 10.70 -23.79 6.07
N GLU A 127 10.07 -24.93 6.36
CA GLU A 127 8.62 -25.00 6.57
C GLU A 127 8.20 -23.99 7.66
N GLY A 128 7.05 -23.33 7.45
CA GLY A 128 6.51 -22.34 8.39
C GLY A 128 6.27 -20.98 7.76
N TYR A 129 6.23 -19.93 8.55
CA TYR A 129 5.92 -18.59 8.05
C TYR A 129 7.12 -17.99 7.29
N VAL A 130 6.85 -17.50 6.09
CA VAL A 130 7.75 -16.65 5.29
C VAL A 130 7.12 -15.28 5.12
N ASN A 131 7.95 -14.24 5.03
CA ASN A 131 7.48 -12.90 4.67
C ASN A 131 7.65 -12.70 3.18
N LEU A 132 6.64 -12.07 2.57
CA LEU A 132 6.59 -11.71 1.16
C LEU A 132 6.53 -10.19 1.08
N HIS A 133 7.51 -9.58 0.41
CA HIS A 133 7.51 -8.17 0.06
C HIS A 133 7.41 -8.04 -1.45
N LEU A 134 6.34 -7.44 -1.91
CA LEU A 134 6.10 -7.18 -3.31
C LEU A 134 6.27 -5.70 -3.59
N LYS A 135 7.11 -5.36 -4.55
CA LYS A 135 7.39 -3.99 -4.97
C LYS A 135 7.23 -3.88 -6.48
N ASN A 136 6.45 -2.92 -6.96
CA ASN A 136 6.42 -2.61 -8.38
C ASN A 136 7.22 -1.36 -8.69
N GLU A 137 8.27 -1.50 -9.49
CA GLU A 137 9.14 -0.41 -9.92
C GLU A 137 8.68 0.08 -11.28
N GLN A 138 8.15 1.30 -11.33
CA GLN A 138 7.59 1.90 -12.55
C GLN A 138 6.45 1.08 -13.21
N ALA A 139 5.95 0.03 -12.54
CA ALA A 139 5.03 -0.92 -13.14
C ALA A 139 3.56 -0.52 -13.00
N ARG A 140 2.78 -0.61 -14.07
CA ARG A 140 1.35 -0.25 -14.08
C ARG A 140 0.48 -1.45 -14.41
N ASN A 141 -0.75 -1.43 -13.90
CA ASN A 141 -1.72 -2.52 -14.07
C ASN A 141 -1.14 -3.88 -13.64
N VAL A 142 -0.53 -3.89 -12.46
CA VAL A 142 0.04 -5.08 -11.81
C VAL A 142 -1.10 -5.94 -11.29
N ASP A 143 -1.07 -7.23 -11.60
CA ASP A 143 -1.96 -8.24 -11.06
C ASP A 143 -1.09 -9.44 -10.65
N VAL A 144 -1.03 -9.70 -9.35
CA VAL A 144 -0.21 -10.77 -8.76
C VAL A 144 -1.08 -11.64 -7.89
N GLU A 145 -0.95 -12.94 -8.08
CA GLU A 145 -1.58 -13.99 -7.29
C GLU A 145 -0.51 -15.01 -6.91
N ILE A 146 -0.37 -15.25 -5.61
CA ILE A 146 0.55 -16.22 -5.02
C ILE A 146 -0.28 -17.20 -4.19
N THR A 147 -0.10 -18.49 -4.43
CA THR A 147 -0.78 -19.56 -3.70
C THR A 147 0.20 -20.62 -3.22
N CYS A 148 0.00 -21.08 -1.99
CA CYS A 148 0.71 -22.21 -1.41
C CYS A 148 -0.27 -23.38 -1.29
N GLU A 149 -0.33 -24.21 -2.34
CA GLU A 149 -1.15 -25.43 -2.41
C GLU A 149 -0.44 -26.64 -1.81
#